data_AF-A0A7J3TXL5-F1
#
_entry.id   AF-A0A7J3TXL5-F1
#
_cell.length_a   1.000
_cell.length_b   1.000
_cell.length_c   1.000
_cell.angle_alpha   90.00
_cell.angle_beta   90.00
_cell.angle_gamma   90.00
#
_symmetry.space_group_name_H-M   'P 1'
#
loop_
_entity.id
_entity.type
_entity.pdbx_description
1 polymer ?
#
loop_
_entity_poly.entity_id
_entity_poly.type
_entity_poly.pdbx_seq_one_letter_code
_entity_poly.pdbx_strand_id
1 'polypeptide(L)'
;MVKCQECGVEVAIPFKCPYCGKLFCYEHRLPENHRCDFTSRAYTPRLAPTAPKRSLTYVDTTRFRVGSIFQMTSLKELKHLAVGLSVFTLIGFSMLINNMPFFLLNIGLLTLTILGMVSSFLIHELAHKIVAQKMGYWAEFRLSIPGLLLTLLSVIFPVKIIAPGAVRVVGLFINKDRVGKIAFAGPLTNIIQAIVYAFLLKFCVSGGLTALSLYVLASLNLSLALFNLIPLDPMDGAKVFKWSKSVWASSIIVVVILW
;
A
#
# COMPACT_ATOMS: atom_id res chain seq x y z
N MET A 1 -19.72 -14.75 -60.20
CA MET A 1 -19.57 -13.42 -59.56
C MET A 1 -20.85 -12.65 -59.78
N VAL A 2 -21.25 -11.78 -58.86
CA VAL A 2 -22.50 -11.02 -58.96
C VAL A 2 -22.16 -9.56 -59.23
N LYS A 3 -22.85 -8.91 -60.17
CA LYS A 3 -22.66 -7.49 -60.46
C LYS A 3 -23.40 -6.63 -59.45
N CYS A 4 -22.76 -5.57 -58.99
CA CYS A 4 -23.43 -4.52 -58.24
C CYS A 4 -24.53 -3.90 -59.10
N GLN A 5 -25.74 -3.81 -58.55
CA GLN A 5 -26.90 -3.28 -59.29
C GLN A 5 -26.91 -1.75 -59.42
N GLU A 6 -25.91 -1.05 -58.86
CA GLU A 6 -25.73 0.40 -59.01
C GLU A 6 -24.57 0.73 -59.99
N CYS A 7 -23.37 0.18 -59.75
CA CYS A 7 -22.18 0.51 -60.56
C CYS A 7 -21.74 -0.58 -61.55
N GLY A 8 -22.40 -1.75 -61.57
CA GLY A 8 -22.10 -2.84 -62.51
C GLY A 8 -20.82 -3.63 -62.22
N VAL A 9 -20.03 -3.25 -61.23
CA VAL A 9 -18.78 -3.94 -60.86
C VAL A 9 -19.07 -5.36 -60.35
N GLU A 10 -18.32 -6.35 -60.85
CA GLU A 10 -18.40 -7.72 -60.39
C GLU A 10 -17.75 -7.88 -59.01
N VAL A 11 -18.52 -8.40 -58.06
CA VAL A 11 -18.08 -8.68 -56.70
C VAL A 11 -18.24 -10.16 -56.38
N ALA A 12 -17.25 -10.71 -55.67
CA ALA A 12 -17.30 -12.08 -55.18
C ALA A 12 -18.31 -12.22 -54.02
N ILE A 13 -18.42 -11.18 -53.16
CA ILE A 13 -19.27 -11.17 -51.96
C ILE A 13 -20.17 -9.94 -52.00
N PRO A 14 -21.41 -10.06 -52.52
CA PRO A 14 -22.34 -8.93 -52.60
C PRO A 14 -23.03 -8.65 -51.27
N PHE A 15 -23.26 -7.38 -50.97
CA PHE A 15 -24.09 -6.94 -49.84
C PHE A 15 -25.56 -6.86 -50.27
N LYS A 16 -26.44 -7.57 -49.57
CA LYS A 16 -27.89 -7.47 -49.79
C LYS A 16 -28.49 -6.39 -48.90
N CYS A 17 -29.12 -5.38 -49.49
CA CYS A 17 -29.82 -4.35 -48.73
C CYS A 17 -31.09 -4.95 -48.08
N PRO A 18 -31.31 -4.80 -46.76
CA PRO A 18 -32.47 -5.35 -46.08
C PRO A 18 -33.79 -4.65 -46.45
N TYR A 19 -33.72 -3.48 -47.08
CA TYR A 19 -34.90 -2.68 -47.44
C TYR A 19 -35.34 -2.94 -48.88
N CYS A 20 -34.46 -2.74 -49.86
CA CYS A 20 -34.80 -2.92 -51.29
C CYS A 20 -34.47 -4.32 -51.83
N GLY A 21 -33.76 -5.17 -51.06
CA GLY A 21 -33.43 -6.55 -51.45
C GLY A 21 -32.37 -6.70 -52.55
N LYS A 22 -31.90 -5.58 -53.13
CA LYS A 22 -30.89 -5.50 -54.19
C LYS A 22 -29.47 -5.82 -53.69
N LEU A 23 -28.57 -6.17 -54.61
CA LEU A 23 -27.19 -6.60 -54.34
C LEU A 23 -26.16 -5.53 -54.75
N PHE A 24 -25.24 -5.20 -53.84
CA PHE A 24 -24.31 -4.07 -53.97
C PHE A 24 -22.85 -4.42 -53.62
N CYS A 25 -21.91 -3.60 -54.11
CA CYS A 25 -20.50 -3.65 -53.71
C CYS A 25 -20.27 -2.95 -52.36
N TYR A 26 -19.01 -2.96 -51.88
CA TYR A 26 -18.63 -2.31 -50.63
C TYR A 26 -19.01 -0.82 -50.58
N GLU A 27 -18.81 -0.08 -51.68
CA GLU A 27 -19.07 1.36 -51.73
C GLU A 27 -20.56 1.69 -51.75
N HIS A 28 -21.37 0.87 -52.44
CA HIS A 28 -22.81 1.08 -52.60
C HIS A 28 -23.66 0.33 -51.56
N ARG A 29 -23.06 -0.22 -50.50
CA ARG A 29 -23.79 -1.04 -49.51
C ARG A 29 -24.79 -0.26 -48.65
N LEU A 30 -24.55 1.04 -48.43
CA LEU A 30 -25.42 1.90 -47.61
C LEU A 30 -26.60 2.41 -48.43
N PRO A 31 -27.83 2.53 -47.86
CA PRO A 31 -29.01 3.02 -48.56
C PRO A 31 -28.84 4.37 -49.27
N GLU A 32 -28.01 5.26 -48.73
CA GLU A 32 -27.67 6.57 -49.29
C GLU A 32 -26.83 6.45 -50.58
N ASN A 33 -25.98 5.43 -50.65
CA ASN A 33 -25.02 5.27 -51.73
C ASN A 33 -25.60 4.54 -52.95
N HIS A 34 -26.81 3.98 -52.87
CA HIS A 34 -27.47 3.31 -54.02
C HIS A 34 -28.91 3.79 -54.26
N ARG A 35 -29.23 5.01 -53.82
CA ARG A 35 -30.56 5.63 -53.97
C ARG A 35 -31.69 4.67 -53.59
N CYS A 36 -31.65 4.14 -52.37
CA CYS A 36 -32.64 3.16 -51.92
C CYS A 36 -34.05 3.78 -51.89
N ASP A 37 -35.03 3.09 -52.48
CA ASP A 37 -36.45 3.49 -52.49
C ASP A 37 -37.05 3.65 -51.08
N PHE A 38 -36.40 3.05 -50.08
CA PHE A 38 -36.83 3.04 -48.67
C PHE A 38 -35.87 3.80 -47.74
N THR A 39 -35.11 4.76 -48.27
CA THR A 39 -34.20 5.62 -47.49
C THR A 39 -34.85 6.22 -46.24
N SER A 40 -36.12 6.63 -46.31
CA SER A 40 -36.88 7.17 -45.17
C SER A 40 -37.10 6.18 -44.02
N ARG A 41 -37.13 4.87 -44.30
CA ARG A 41 -37.24 3.81 -43.27
C ARG A 41 -35.88 3.41 -42.70
N ALA A 42 -34.81 3.56 -43.48
CA ALA A 42 -33.45 3.38 -43.00
C ALA A 42 -33.04 4.49 -42.01
N TYR A 43 -33.61 5.67 -42.20
CA TYR A 43 -33.43 6.85 -41.34
C TYR A 43 -34.55 6.96 -40.29
N THR A 44 -34.87 5.88 -39.58
CA THR A 44 -35.54 6.09 -38.29
C THR A 44 -34.47 6.62 -37.34
N PRO A 45 -34.56 7.86 -36.83
CA PRO A 45 -33.74 8.24 -35.71
C PRO A 45 -34.13 7.23 -34.64
N ARG A 46 -33.21 6.35 -34.24
CA ARG A 46 -33.34 5.75 -32.93
C ARG A 46 -33.37 6.96 -32.02
N LEU A 47 -34.55 7.32 -31.53
CA LEU A 47 -34.68 8.08 -30.30
C LEU A 47 -33.81 7.27 -29.35
N ALA A 48 -32.56 7.72 -29.17
CA ALA A 48 -31.69 7.14 -28.17
C ALA A 48 -32.57 7.15 -26.93
N PRO A 49 -32.88 5.99 -26.32
CA PRO A 49 -33.71 5.98 -25.12
C PRO A 49 -33.10 7.05 -24.25
N THR A 50 -33.87 8.11 -23.95
CA THR A 50 -33.37 9.24 -23.19
C THR A 50 -32.84 8.61 -21.92
N ALA A 51 -31.53 8.45 -21.82
CA ALA A 51 -30.92 7.86 -20.66
C ALA A 51 -31.50 8.68 -19.54
N PRO A 52 -32.24 8.07 -18.58
CA PRO A 52 -32.80 8.85 -17.48
C PRO A 52 -31.65 9.70 -17.00
N LYS A 53 -31.83 11.03 -16.99
CA LYS A 53 -30.83 11.93 -16.42
C LYS A 53 -30.70 11.44 -14.99
N ARG A 54 -29.76 10.52 -14.75
CA ARG A 54 -29.30 10.16 -13.42
C ARG A 54 -28.76 11.50 -12.97
N SER A 55 -29.57 12.22 -12.20
CA SER A 55 -29.01 13.11 -11.22
C SER A 55 -27.98 12.23 -10.52
N LEU A 56 -26.72 12.50 -10.79
CA LEU A 56 -25.67 12.03 -9.92
C LEU A 56 -26.00 12.74 -8.62
N THR A 57 -26.87 12.13 -7.81
CA THR A 57 -26.92 12.40 -6.40
C THR A 57 -25.51 12.13 -5.97
N TYR A 58 -24.75 13.21 -5.80
CA TYR A 58 -23.52 13.20 -5.06
C TYR A 58 -23.93 12.65 -3.71
N VAL A 59 -23.80 11.33 -3.56
CA VAL A 59 -23.94 10.68 -2.26
C VAL A 59 -22.83 11.33 -1.49
N ASP A 60 -23.22 12.19 -0.55
CA ASP A 60 -22.32 12.87 0.34
C ASP A 60 -21.62 11.80 1.18
N THR A 61 -20.52 11.29 0.64
CA THR A 61 -19.72 10.20 1.23
C THR A 61 -19.06 10.65 2.54
N THR A 62 -19.16 11.94 2.89
CA THR A 62 -18.73 12.45 4.20
C THR A 62 -19.52 11.84 5.36
N ARG A 63 -20.65 11.19 5.10
CA ARG A 63 -21.49 10.50 6.11
C ARG A 63 -21.42 8.99 6.08
N PHE A 64 -20.37 8.36 5.55
CA PHE A 64 -20.05 7.02 6.04
C PHE A 64 -19.66 7.16 7.52
N ARG A 65 -20.65 6.99 8.40
CA ARG A 65 -20.45 6.76 9.83
C ARG A 65 -19.53 5.55 9.93
N VAL A 66 -18.25 5.82 10.13
CA VAL A 66 -17.28 4.83 10.60
C VAL A 66 -17.80 4.38 11.96
N GLY A 67 -18.52 3.27 11.98
CA GLY A 67 -18.97 2.67 13.24
C GLY A 67 -17.73 2.37 14.08
N SER A 68 -17.68 2.95 15.27
CA SER A 68 -16.60 2.86 16.28
C SER A 68 -15.17 3.03 15.72
N ILE A 69 -14.43 4.00 16.28
CA ILE A 69 -13.00 4.22 16.04
C ILE A 69 -12.15 2.93 16.17
N PHE A 70 -12.69 1.89 16.82
CA PHE A 70 -12.15 0.55 16.86
C PHE A 70 -12.95 -0.40 15.96
N GLN A 71 -12.66 -0.39 14.66
CA GLN A 71 -13.02 -1.51 13.81
C GLN A 71 -12.22 -2.72 14.30
N MET A 72 -12.92 -3.71 14.88
CA MET A 72 -12.35 -4.81 15.65
C MET A 72 -11.18 -5.48 14.92
N THR A 73 -10.04 -5.60 15.59
CA THR A 73 -8.93 -6.45 15.15
C THR A 73 -9.45 -7.86 14.92
N SER A 74 -9.33 -8.39 13.70
CA SER A 74 -9.76 -9.75 13.44
C SER A 74 -8.81 -10.75 14.12
N LEU A 75 -9.32 -11.93 14.51
CA LEU A 75 -8.47 -13.01 15.04
C LEU A 75 -7.36 -13.40 14.06
N LYS A 76 -7.58 -13.23 12.75
CA LYS A 76 -6.58 -13.45 11.71
C LYS A 76 -5.44 -12.42 11.80
N GLU A 77 -5.78 -11.14 11.97
CA GLU A 77 -4.79 -10.09 12.19
C GLU A 77 -3.97 -10.36 13.44
N LEU A 78 -4.60 -10.73 14.56
CA LEU A 78 -3.88 -11.03 15.81
C LEU A 78 -2.88 -12.18 15.62
N LYS A 79 -3.28 -13.25 14.93
CA LYS A 79 -2.38 -14.37 14.59
C LYS A 79 -1.20 -13.91 13.72
N HIS A 80 -1.48 -13.11 12.69
CA HIS A 80 -0.45 -12.61 11.77
C HIS A 80 0.53 -11.70 12.48
N LEU A 81 0.02 -10.79 13.32
CA LEU A 81 0.81 -9.86 14.12
C LEU A 81 1.64 -10.59 15.17
N ALA A 82 1.11 -11.63 15.82
CA ALA A 82 1.86 -12.47 16.75
C ALA A 82 3.02 -13.20 16.07
N VAL A 83 2.81 -13.76 14.88
CA VAL A 83 3.86 -14.44 14.10
C VAL A 83 4.89 -13.43 13.55
N GLY A 84 4.44 -12.26 13.08
CA GLY A 84 5.37 -11.20 12.64
C GLY A 84 6.24 -10.70 13.80
N LEU A 85 5.62 -10.49 14.96
CA LEU A 85 6.30 -10.08 16.18
C LEU A 85 7.30 -11.14 16.65
N SER A 86 6.94 -12.43 16.64
CA SER A 86 7.86 -13.49 17.09
C SER A 86 9.08 -13.62 16.19
N VAL A 87 8.92 -13.50 14.87
CA VAL A 87 10.04 -13.51 13.94
C VAL A 87 10.91 -12.27 14.12
N PHE A 88 10.30 -11.09 14.28
CA PHE A 88 11.01 -9.85 14.53
C PHE A 88 11.85 -9.91 15.82
N THR A 89 11.26 -10.37 16.93
CA THR A 89 11.97 -10.48 18.21
C THR A 89 13.07 -11.52 18.17
N LEU A 90 12.85 -12.66 17.50
CA LEU A 90 13.88 -13.69 17.31
C LEU A 90 15.11 -13.14 16.57
N ILE A 91 14.90 -12.34 15.52
CA ILE A 91 16.00 -11.77 14.73
C ILE A 91 16.79 -10.76 15.55
N GLY A 92 16.15 -9.81 16.22
CA GLY A 92 16.92 -8.85 17.02
C GLY A 92 17.52 -9.48 18.28
N PHE A 93 16.94 -10.53 18.84
CA PHE A 93 17.59 -11.33 19.88
C PHE A 93 18.86 -12.04 19.36
N SER A 94 18.82 -12.58 18.14
CA SER A 94 20.01 -13.12 17.48
C SER A 94 21.08 -12.04 17.27
N MET A 95 20.70 -10.82 16.90
CA MET A 95 21.64 -9.69 16.79
C MET A 95 22.25 -9.32 18.15
N LEU A 96 21.47 -9.38 19.24
CA LEU A 96 21.97 -9.10 20.58
C LEU A 96 23.02 -10.11 21.02
N ILE A 97 22.76 -11.41 20.86
CA ILE A 97 23.69 -12.48 21.26
C ILE A 97 24.98 -12.43 20.46
N ASN A 98 24.90 -12.19 19.15
CA ASN A 98 26.08 -12.23 18.28
C ASN A 98 27.04 -11.06 18.50
N ASN A 99 26.55 -9.92 19.01
CA ASN A 99 27.36 -8.71 19.20
C ASN A 99 27.81 -8.50 20.65
N MET A 100 27.36 -9.34 21.59
CA MET A 100 27.62 -9.16 23.03
C MET A 100 28.21 -10.42 23.64
N PRO A 101 29.22 -10.30 24.53
CA PRO A 101 29.71 -11.45 25.26
C PRO A 101 28.64 -11.99 26.21
N PHE A 102 28.56 -13.33 26.29
CA PHE A 102 27.48 -14.03 27.01
C PHE A 102 27.33 -13.61 28.48
N PHE A 103 28.43 -13.26 29.16
CA PHE A 103 28.39 -12.87 30.58
C PHE A 103 27.62 -11.56 30.86
N LEU A 104 27.39 -10.72 29.84
CA LEU A 104 26.59 -9.49 29.96
C LEU A 104 25.08 -9.74 29.82
N LEU A 105 24.67 -10.93 29.37
CA LEU A 105 23.28 -11.29 29.17
C LEU A 105 22.59 -11.62 30.51
N ASN A 106 22.17 -10.57 31.22
CA ASN A 106 21.35 -10.69 32.42
C ASN A 106 19.85 -10.65 32.07
N ILE A 107 19.01 -11.31 32.87
CA ILE A 107 17.55 -11.29 32.72
C ILE A 107 16.97 -9.87 32.67
N GLY A 108 17.52 -8.91 33.40
CA GLY A 108 17.08 -7.51 33.36
C GLY A 108 17.36 -6.83 32.02
N LEU A 109 18.56 -7.05 31.46
CA LEU A 109 18.93 -6.57 30.12
C LEU A 109 17.97 -7.14 29.08
N LEU A 110 17.79 -8.47 29.09
CA LEU A 110 16.96 -9.22 28.15
C LEU A 110 15.49 -8.78 28.23
N THR A 111 14.96 -8.62 29.44
CA THR A 111 13.56 -8.20 29.64
C THR A 111 13.33 -6.81 29.05
N LEU A 112 14.22 -5.84 29.36
CA LEU A 112 14.07 -4.47 28.88
C LEU A 112 14.24 -4.38 27.35
N THR A 113 15.21 -5.10 26.78
CA THR A 113 15.42 -5.12 25.31
C THR A 113 14.25 -5.79 24.59
N ILE A 114 13.77 -6.94 25.05
CA ILE A 114 12.61 -7.62 24.42
C ILE A 114 11.36 -6.73 24.49
N LEU A 115 11.07 -6.12 25.63
CA LEU A 115 9.92 -5.21 25.75
C LEU A 115 10.05 -4.00 24.82
N GLY A 116 11.23 -3.39 24.74
CA GLY A 116 11.50 -2.28 23.82
C GLY A 116 11.37 -2.71 22.36
N MET A 117 11.89 -3.88 21.99
CA MET A 117 11.73 -4.44 20.64
C MET A 117 10.25 -4.64 20.30
N VAL A 118 9.48 -5.28 21.19
CA VAL A 118 8.04 -5.47 21.00
C VAL A 118 7.34 -4.13 20.76
N SER A 119 7.67 -3.11 21.57
CA SER A 119 7.10 -1.77 21.36
C SER A 119 7.52 -1.12 20.04
N SER A 120 8.75 -1.37 19.57
CA SER A 120 9.27 -0.80 18.32
C SER A 120 8.46 -1.30 17.12
N PHE A 121 8.24 -2.62 17.05
CA PHE A 121 7.45 -3.21 15.97
C PHE A 121 5.94 -2.90 16.10
N LEU A 122 5.37 -3.07 17.29
CA LEU A 122 3.92 -2.92 17.46
C LEU A 122 3.47 -1.48 17.27
N ILE A 123 4.18 -0.50 17.85
CA ILE A 123 3.78 0.90 17.71
C ILE A 123 3.89 1.35 16.24
N HIS A 124 4.92 0.88 15.52
CA HIS A 124 5.07 1.11 14.08
C HIS A 124 3.87 0.62 13.26
N GLU A 125 3.52 -0.67 13.36
CA GLU A 125 2.43 -1.26 12.58
C GLU A 125 1.06 -0.68 13.00
N LEU A 126 0.87 -0.46 14.30
CA LEU A 126 -0.35 0.18 14.81
C LEU A 126 -0.45 1.64 14.35
N ALA A 127 0.65 2.36 14.18
CA ALA A 127 0.61 3.74 13.69
C ALA A 127 0.04 3.81 12.27
N HIS A 128 0.49 2.95 11.36
CA HIS A 128 -0.11 2.84 10.03
C HIS A 128 -1.61 2.57 10.09
N LYS A 129 -2.00 1.59 10.92
CA LYS A 129 -3.40 1.19 11.08
C LYS A 129 -4.26 2.32 11.65
N ILE A 130 -3.83 2.93 12.75
CA ILE A 130 -4.57 3.99 13.45
C ILE A 130 -4.72 5.21 12.54
N VAL A 131 -3.67 5.62 11.83
CA VAL A 131 -3.74 6.76 10.90
C VAL A 131 -4.68 6.46 9.74
N ALA A 132 -4.66 5.24 9.19
CA ALA A 132 -5.59 4.82 8.15
C ALA A 132 -7.05 4.81 8.64
N GLN A 133 -7.31 4.24 9.82
CA GLN A 133 -8.65 4.18 10.42
C GLN A 133 -9.19 5.58 10.75
N LYS A 134 -8.34 6.48 11.26
CA LYS A 134 -8.69 7.89 11.49
C LYS A 134 -9.07 8.63 10.20
N MET A 135 -8.55 8.18 9.05
CA MET A 135 -8.92 8.71 7.73
C MET A 135 -10.16 8.04 7.10
N GLY A 136 -10.81 7.12 7.83
CA GLY A 136 -12.01 6.41 7.39
C GLY A 136 -11.72 5.17 6.54
N TYR A 137 -10.49 4.67 6.56
CA TYR A 137 -10.12 3.45 5.82
C TYR A 137 -10.20 2.21 6.68
N TRP A 138 -10.58 1.11 6.05
CA TRP A 138 -10.40 -0.21 6.65
C TRP A 138 -8.92 -0.57 6.57
N ALA A 139 -8.32 -0.99 7.68
CA ALA A 139 -6.91 -1.32 7.76
C ALA A 139 -6.69 -2.54 8.66
N GLU A 140 -5.92 -3.52 8.17
CA GLU A 140 -5.51 -4.70 8.93
C GLU A 140 -4.07 -5.11 8.62
N PHE A 141 -3.32 -5.49 9.65
CA PHE A 141 -2.01 -6.11 9.46
C PHE A 141 -2.13 -7.49 8.83
N ARG A 142 -1.36 -7.73 7.76
CA ARG A 142 -1.26 -9.04 7.11
C ARG A 142 0.20 -9.41 6.87
N LEU A 143 0.56 -10.61 7.31
CA LEU A 143 1.82 -11.22 6.89
C LEU A 143 1.91 -11.34 5.38
N SER A 144 3.12 -11.14 4.89
CA SER A 144 3.49 -11.32 3.50
C SER A 144 4.46 -12.48 3.45
N ILE A 145 4.08 -13.59 2.80
CA ILE A 145 4.99 -14.74 2.63
C ILE A 145 6.36 -14.32 2.05
N PRO A 146 6.45 -13.54 0.94
CA PRO A 146 7.76 -13.12 0.44
C PRO A 146 8.53 -12.25 1.44
N GLY A 147 7.82 -11.38 2.19
CA GLY A 147 8.44 -10.55 3.21
C GLY A 147 8.95 -11.34 4.42
N LEU A 148 8.19 -12.34 4.87
CA LEU A 148 8.55 -13.26 5.94
C LEU A 148 9.75 -14.11 5.55
N LEU A 149 9.77 -14.65 4.33
CA LEU A 149 10.90 -15.41 3.80
C LEU A 149 12.15 -14.54 3.68
N LEU A 150 12.03 -13.32 3.15
CA LEU A 150 13.13 -12.36 3.09
C LEU A 150 13.69 -12.06 4.47
N THR A 151 12.80 -11.86 5.45
CA THR A 151 13.15 -11.58 6.84
C THR A 151 13.92 -12.76 7.46
N LEU A 152 13.44 -14.00 7.27
CA LEU A 152 14.11 -15.21 7.75
C LEU A 152 15.46 -15.46 7.05
N LEU A 153 15.54 -15.29 5.73
CA LEU A 153 16.78 -15.46 4.97
C LEU A 153 17.83 -14.44 5.37
N SER A 154 17.41 -13.21 5.73
CA SER A 154 18.32 -12.16 6.17
C SER A 154 19.09 -12.50 7.44
N VAL A 155 18.66 -13.50 8.22
CA VAL A 155 19.38 -13.99 9.41
C VAL A 155 20.79 -14.48 9.06
N ILE A 156 21.02 -14.98 7.86
CA ILE A 156 22.34 -15.47 7.42
C ILE A 156 23.22 -14.33 6.90
N PHE A 157 22.62 -13.25 6.40
CA PHE A 157 23.34 -12.11 5.85
C PHE A 157 23.68 -11.07 6.93
N PRO A 158 24.74 -10.26 6.76
CA PRO A 158 25.07 -9.17 7.69
C PRO A 158 23.99 -8.08 7.69
N VAL A 159 23.32 -7.88 6.54
CA VAL A 159 22.20 -6.94 6.40
C VAL A 159 20.91 -7.66 6.77
N LYS A 160 20.29 -7.28 7.89
CA LYS A 160 18.97 -7.80 8.30
C LYS A 160 17.88 -6.99 7.63
N ILE A 161 16.96 -7.67 6.97
CA ILE A 161 15.77 -7.04 6.38
C ILE A 161 14.59 -7.43 7.24
N ILE A 162 13.79 -6.45 7.67
CA ILE A 162 12.68 -6.65 8.58
C ILE A 162 11.41 -6.19 7.88
N ALA A 163 10.74 -7.13 7.23
CA ALA A 163 9.50 -6.88 6.49
C ALA A 163 8.54 -8.08 6.53
N PRO A 164 8.17 -8.59 7.72
CA PRO A 164 7.37 -9.82 7.83
C PRO A 164 5.94 -9.67 7.27
N GLY A 165 5.43 -8.45 7.21
CA GLY A 165 4.08 -8.14 6.73
C GLY A 165 3.93 -6.65 6.44
N ALA A 166 2.67 -6.25 6.20
CA ALA A 166 2.31 -4.85 6.05
C ALA A 166 0.84 -4.64 6.42
N VAL A 167 0.49 -3.43 6.85
CA VAL A 167 -0.91 -3.02 7.01
C VAL A 167 -1.54 -2.82 5.63
N ARG A 168 -2.55 -3.64 5.34
CA ARG A 168 -3.37 -3.49 4.12
C ARG A 168 -4.45 -2.47 4.37
N VAL A 169 -4.43 -1.41 3.57
CA VAL A 169 -5.41 -0.31 3.64
C VAL A 169 -6.36 -0.40 2.46
N VAL A 170 -7.66 -0.43 2.73
CA VAL A 170 -8.72 -0.53 1.73
C VAL A 170 -9.75 0.57 1.98
N GLY A 171 -10.10 1.29 0.93
CA GLY A 171 -11.25 2.19 0.92
C GLY A 171 -11.36 2.99 -0.37
N LEU A 172 -12.45 3.73 -0.49
CA LEU A 172 -12.75 4.53 -1.67
C LEU A 172 -11.93 5.83 -1.66
N PHE A 173 -11.59 6.33 -2.85
CA PHE A 173 -10.91 7.63 -3.05
C PHE A 173 -9.60 7.79 -2.27
N ILE A 174 -8.70 6.80 -2.35
CA ILE A 174 -7.36 6.92 -1.75
C ILE A 174 -6.47 7.79 -2.64
N ASN A 175 -6.17 9.01 -2.19
CA ASN A 175 -5.28 9.92 -2.90
C ASN A 175 -3.84 9.76 -2.40
N LYS A 176 -2.87 10.27 -3.19
CA LYS A 176 -1.43 10.18 -2.86
C LYS A 176 -1.10 10.79 -1.50
N ASP A 177 -1.80 11.87 -1.12
CA ASP A 177 -1.62 12.55 0.17
C ASP A 177 -1.91 11.63 1.36
N ARG A 178 -3.06 10.95 1.35
CA ARG A 178 -3.43 10.04 2.44
C ARG A 178 -2.54 8.80 2.47
N VAL A 179 -2.19 8.24 1.30
CA VAL A 179 -1.24 7.11 1.22
C VAL A 179 0.11 7.49 1.85
N GLY A 180 0.64 8.67 1.49
CA GLY A 180 1.91 9.15 2.02
C GLY A 180 1.89 9.37 3.54
N LYS A 181 0.84 10.00 4.07
CA LYS A 181 0.68 10.22 5.52
C LYS A 181 0.55 8.91 6.30
N ILE A 182 -0.21 7.95 5.77
CA ILE A 182 -0.33 6.62 6.37
C ILE A 182 1.03 5.92 6.37
N ALA A 183 1.73 5.92 5.24
CA ALA A 183 3.06 5.31 5.11
C ALA A 183 4.12 6.01 6.00
N PHE A 184 4.00 7.31 6.22
CA PHE A 184 4.93 8.04 7.09
C PHE A 184 4.72 7.77 8.58
N ALA A 185 3.52 7.33 8.99
CA ALA A 185 3.16 7.15 10.38
C ALA A 185 4.09 6.16 11.12
N GLY A 186 4.42 5.01 10.52
CA GLY A 186 5.31 4.02 11.12
C GLY A 186 6.75 4.51 11.28
N PRO A 187 7.43 5.00 10.23
CA PRO A 187 8.77 5.57 10.37
C PRO A 187 8.83 6.72 11.40
N LEU A 188 7.81 7.57 11.44
CA LEU A 188 7.72 8.64 12.42
C LEU A 188 7.68 8.12 13.87
N THR A 189 6.91 7.07 14.16
CA THR A 189 6.89 6.52 15.53
C THR A 189 8.23 5.93 15.94
N ASN A 190 8.96 5.30 15.00
CA ASN A 190 10.30 4.78 15.30
C ASN A 190 11.29 5.91 15.61
N ILE A 191 11.26 7.01 14.84
CA ILE A 191 12.07 8.20 15.14
C ILE A 191 11.74 8.74 16.54
N ILE A 192 10.46 8.85 16.88
CA ILE A 192 10.03 9.31 18.21
C ILE A 192 10.53 8.35 19.31
N GLN A 193 10.36 7.04 19.14
CA GLN A 193 10.86 6.05 20.10
C GLN A 193 12.37 6.14 20.29
N ALA A 194 13.13 6.31 19.21
CA ALA A 194 14.57 6.52 19.28
C ALA A 194 14.94 7.76 20.10
N ILE A 195 14.27 8.89 19.88
CA ILE A 195 14.48 10.12 20.65
C ILE A 195 14.16 9.90 22.13
N VAL A 196 13.07 9.19 22.45
CA VAL A 196 12.70 8.86 23.83
C VAL A 196 13.79 8.00 24.49
N TYR A 197 14.25 6.93 23.84
CA TYR A 197 15.31 6.09 24.40
C TYR A 197 16.63 6.85 24.55
N ALA A 198 17.01 7.67 23.56
CA ALA A 198 18.19 8.52 23.63
C ALA A 198 18.11 9.58 24.73
N PHE A 199 16.91 10.10 25.00
CA PHE A 199 16.68 11.01 26.12
C PHE A 199 16.82 10.28 27.47
N LEU A 200 16.23 9.09 27.61
CA LEU A 200 16.33 8.28 28.83
C LEU A 200 17.76 7.83 29.14
N LEU A 201 18.61 7.64 28.12
CA LEU A 201 20.03 7.35 28.30
C LEU A 201 20.76 8.39 29.15
N LYS A 202 20.37 9.67 29.07
CA LYS A 202 21.02 10.77 29.80
C LYS A 202 20.89 10.66 31.32
N PHE A 203 19.92 9.86 31.79
CA PHE A 203 19.67 9.64 33.21
C PHE A 203 20.26 8.31 33.71
N CYS A 204 20.89 7.53 32.83
CA CYS A 204 21.49 6.24 33.19
C CYS A 204 22.95 6.39 33.59
N VAL A 205 23.41 5.50 34.48
CA VAL A 205 24.83 5.38 34.80
C VAL A 205 25.58 4.91 33.55
N SER A 206 26.62 5.65 33.17
CA SER A 206 27.48 5.31 32.03
C SER A 206 28.06 3.91 32.21
N GLY A 207 27.97 3.09 31.16
CA GLY A 207 28.44 1.68 31.19
C GLY A 207 27.49 0.68 31.86
N GLY A 208 26.34 1.11 32.39
CA GLY A 208 25.35 0.19 32.97
C GLY A 208 24.59 -0.63 31.92
N LEU A 209 24.14 -1.83 32.31
CA LEU A 209 23.33 -2.71 31.43
C LEU A 209 22.04 -2.02 30.95
N THR A 210 21.40 -1.21 31.79
CA THR A 210 20.22 -0.42 31.41
C THR A 210 20.54 0.60 30.32
N ALA A 211 21.70 1.27 30.42
CA ALA A 211 22.17 2.19 29.39
C ALA A 211 22.45 1.44 28.08
N LEU A 212 23.04 0.25 28.17
CA LEU A 212 23.25 -0.60 27.00
C LEU A 212 21.92 -0.98 26.32
N SER A 213 20.91 -1.43 27.06
CA SER A 213 19.59 -1.75 26.49
C SER A 213 18.96 -0.56 25.77
N LEU A 214 18.98 0.62 26.40
CA LEU A 214 18.40 1.82 25.80
C LEU A 214 19.17 2.28 24.55
N TYR A 215 20.49 2.11 24.53
CA TYR A 215 21.32 2.37 23.35
C TYR A 215 20.97 1.42 22.20
N VAL A 216 20.86 0.13 22.48
CA VAL A 216 20.45 -0.88 21.49
C VAL A 216 19.03 -0.59 20.97
N LEU A 217 18.10 -0.16 21.83
CA LEU A 217 16.74 0.17 21.42
C LEU A 217 16.65 1.47 20.60
N ALA A 218 17.41 2.51 20.98
CA ALA A 218 17.49 3.75 20.22
C ALA A 218 18.03 3.48 18.82
N SER A 219 19.13 2.72 18.73
CA SER A 219 19.73 2.35 17.46
C SER A 219 18.81 1.45 16.63
N LEU A 220 18.21 0.41 17.21
CA LEU A 220 17.24 -0.41 16.48
C LEU A 220 16.11 0.42 15.87
N ASN A 221 15.55 1.39 16.59
CA ASN A 221 14.47 2.23 16.09
C ASN A 221 14.91 3.16 14.95
N LEU A 222 16.08 3.78 15.06
CA LEU A 222 16.65 4.57 13.96
C LEU A 222 16.93 3.72 12.73
N SER A 223 17.45 2.50 12.93
CA SER A 223 17.65 1.55 11.83
C SER A 223 16.32 1.18 11.16
N LEU A 224 15.28 0.86 11.94
CA LEU A 224 13.95 0.56 11.39
C LEU A 224 13.35 1.75 10.66
N ALA A 225 13.52 2.98 11.17
CA ALA A 225 13.08 4.19 10.50
C ALA A 225 13.84 4.39 9.16
N LEU A 226 15.17 4.22 9.18
CA LEU A 226 16.02 4.36 8.00
C LEU A 226 15.63 3.35 6.91
N PHE A 227 15.53 2.06 7.26
CA PHE A 227 15.15 1.01 6.32
C PHE A 227 13.75 1.23 5.73
N ASN A 228 12.77 1.58 6.57
CA ASN A 228 11.43 1.84 6.07
C ASN A 228 11.32 3.14 5.29
N LEU A 229 12.27 4.08 5.42
CA LEU A 229 12.32 5.29 4.59
C LEU A 229 13.08 5.08 3.26
N ILE A 230 13.68 3.91 2.99
CA ILE A 230 14.28 3.65 1.68
C ILE A 230 13.19 3.80 0.59
N PRO A 231 13.43 4.59 -0.49
CA PRO A 231 12.42 4.88 -1.51
C PRO A 231 12.29 3.72 -2.53
N LEU A 232 12.20 2.48 -2.05
CA LEU A 232 12.09 1.26 -2.83
C LEU A 232 10.93 0.40 -2.31
N ASP A 233 10.05 -0.06 -3.20
CA ASP A 233 9.00 -1.00 -2.83
C ASP A 233 9.61 -2.34 -2.36
N PRO A 234 9.09 -2.98 -1.29
CA PRO A 234 7.81 -2.72 -0.60
C PRO A 234 7.87 -1.74 0.59
N MET A 235 9.00 -1.06 0.83
CA MET A 235 9.18 -0.17 1.99
C MET A 235 8.26 1.05 1.94
N ASP A 236 7.94 1.63 3.10
CA ASP A 236 7.04 2.79 3.17
C ASP A 236 7.60 4.06 2.54
N GLY A 237 8.93 4.20 2.50
CA GLY A 237 9.66 5.31 1.92
C GLY A 237 9.32 5.51 0.46
N ALA A 238 9.00 4.44 -0.28
CA ALA A 238 8.54 4.55 -1.66
C ALA A 238 7.25 5.38 -1.77
N LYS A 239 6.31 5.20 -0.83
CA LYS A 239 5.04 5.94 -0.77
C LYS A 239 5.27 7.36 -0.26
N VAL A 240 6.11 7.53 0.78
CA VAL A 240 6.44 8.84 1.35
C VAL A 240 7.14 9.73 0.31
N PHE A 241 8.10 9.19 -0.44
CA PHE A 241 8.81 9.89 -1.50
C PHE A 241 7.89 10.33 -2.64
N LYS A 242 6.95 9.45 -3.05
CA LYS A 242 5.92 9.76 -4.06
C LYS A 242 4.94 10.84 -3.58
N TRP A 243 4.71 10.97 -2.28
CA TRP A 243 3.85 11.99 -1.67
C TRP A 243 4.54 13.33 -1.49
N SER A 244 5.70 13.34 -0.82
CA SER A 244 6.47 14.56 -0.55
C SER A 244 7.95 14.25 -0.40
N LYS A 245 8.74 14.65 -1.41
CA LYS A 245 10.20 14.55 -1.38
C LYS A 245 10.82 15.37 -0.23
N SER A 246 10.18 16.48 0.14
CA SER A 246 10.64 17.31 1.26
C SER A 246 10.49 16.60 2.60
N VAL A 247 9.33 16.00 2.87
CA VAL A 247 9.10 15.25 4.12
C VAL A 247 10.02 14.03 4.18
N TRP A 248 10.18 13.34 3.07
CA TRP A 248 11.12 12.23 2.96
C TRP A 248 12.56 12.67 3.28
N ALA A 249 13.06 13.72 2.61
CA ALA A 249 14.43 14.20 2.78
C ALA A 249 14.68 14.72 4.20
N SER A 250 13.76 15.50 4.78
CA SER A 250 13.90 15.97 6.16
C SER A 250 13.93 14.81 7.16
N SER A 251 13.14 13.77 6.92
CA SER A 251 13.11 12.59 7.80
C SER A 251 14.42 11.80 7.72
N ILE A 252 14.98 11.61 6.53
CA ILE A 252 16.30 11.01 6.36
C ILE A 252 17.39 11.82 7.07
N ILE A 253 17.38 13.16 6.90
CA ILE A 253 18.35 14.03 7.58
C ILE A 253 18.24 13.89 9.10
N VAL A 254 17.02 13.91 9.65
CA VAL A 254 16.80 13.71 11.09
C VAL A 254 17.34 12.35 11.55
N VAL A 255 17.04 11.28 10.82
CA VAL A 255 17.53 9.93 11.17
C VAL A 255 19.06 9.87 11.13
N VAL A 256 19.70 10.45 10.11
CA VAL A 256 21.16 10.47 9.97
C VAL A 256 21.84 11.32 11.04
N ILE A 257 21.23 12.42 11.48
CA ILE A 257 21.76 13.25 12.58
C ILE A 257 21.66 12.51 13.93
N LEU A 258 20.62 11.70 14.11
CA LEU A 258 20.38 10.96 15.34
C LEU A 258 21.14 9.62 15.43
N TRP A 259 21.58 9.07 14.29
CA TRP A 259 22.32 7.80 14.18
C TRP A 259 23.79 7.95 14.52
#